data_AF-A0A179UJE5-F1
#
_entry.id   AF-A0A179UJE5-F1
#
_cell.length_a   1.000
_cell.length_b   1.000
_cell.length_c   1.000
_cell.angle_alpha   90.00
_cell.angle_beta   90.00
_cell.angle_gamma   90.00
#
_symmetry.space_group_name_H-M   'P 1'
#
loop_
_entity.id
_entity.type
_entity.pdbx_description
1 polymer ?
#
loop_
_entity_poly.entity_id
_entity_poly.type
_entity_poly.pdbx_seq_one_letter_code
_entity_poly.pdbx_strand_id
1 'polypeptide(L)'
;MSLTRFIFALTLLLQLVSAHFSVKYPFWRGNSYSTQWERPCGGVNVTTNRTEWPVNGGSLLFNPTHPWAITYVNLGLGSDQSVIFNISLVDAFNQTGNGTFCFPKIEIPGGLGITAGSNASVQVIQLSKLGSALYNCADITFADDVELLSADMCTNSSGIGWMPIGAAAATNNTPPDSGVGATLSIDQTAKTLGLGAIMALLFWNLQF
;
A
#
# COMPACT_ATOMS: atom_id res chain seq x y z
N MET A 1 2.58 27.49 31.97
CA MET A 1 2.68 26.36 31.02
C MET A 1 3.37 26.89 29.76
N SER A 2 4.63 26.49 29.54
CA SER A 2 5.50 27.13 28.55
C SER A 2 5.00 26.89 27.12
N LEU A 3 4.95 27.96 26.31
CA LEU A 3 4.60 27.97 24.89
C LEU A 3 5.35 26.88 24.08
N THR A 4 6.57 26.54 24.51
CA THR A 4 7.40 25.44 23.95
C THR A 4 6.75 24.06 24.03
N ARG A 5 5.96 23.76 25.07
CA ARG A 5 5.26 22.47 25.20
C ARG A 5 4.09 22.36 24.21
N PHE A 6 3.41 23.47 23.94
CA PHE A 6 2.35 23.53 22.92
C PHE A 6 2.93 23.40 21.51
N ILE A 7 4.07 24.03 21.22
CA ILE A 7 4.75 23.92 19.92
C ILE A 7 5.24 22.47 19.67
N PHE A 8 5.79 21.80 20.69
CA PHE A 8 6.19 20.39 20.58
C PHE A 8 4.99 19.46 20.36
N ALA A 9 3.87 19.66 21.07
CA ALA A 9 2.66 18.87 20.86
C ALA A 9 2.05 19.11 19.47
N LEU A 10 2.04 20.36 19.00
CA LEU A 10 1.49 20.71 17.68
C LEU A 10 2.34 20.16 16.52
N THR A 11 3.66 20.20 16.64
CA THR A 11 4.58 19.63 15.63
C THR A 11 4.50 18.10 15.54
N LEU A 12 4.17 17.42 16.63
CA LEU A 12 3.93 15.97 16.63
C LEU A 12 2.61 15.59 15.94
N LEU A 13 1.58 16.44 16.05
CA LEU A 13 0.27 16.25 15.41
C LEU A 13 0.30 16.52 13.89
N LEU A 14 1.24 17.32 13.41
CA LEU A 14 1.40 17.68 11.98
C LEU A 14 1.92 16.53 11.09
N GLN A 15 2.36 15.40 11.66
CA GLN A 15 2.91 14.29 10.87
C GLN A 15 1.87 13.26 10.37
N LEU A 16 0.58 13.51 10.59
CA LEU A 16 -0.52 12.65 10.11
C LEU A 16 -0.97 13.02 8.70
N VAL A 17 -0.03 13.20 7.76
CA VAL A 17 -0.37 13.27 6.34
C VAL A 17 -0.76 11.88 5.86
N SER A 18 -2.07 11.63 5.77
CA SER A 18 -2.64 10.38 5.27
C SER A 18 -2.45 10.26 3.76
N ALA A 19 -1.94 9.11 3.32
CA ALA A 19 -1.61 8.80 1.93
C ALA A 19 -2.82 8.24 1.16
N HIS A 20 -3.89 9.02 1.00
CA HIS A 20 -5.10 8.53 0.33
C HIS A 20 -4.84 8.15 -1.13
N PHE A 21 -5.63 7.22 -1.64
CA PHE A 21 -5.61 6.85 -3.04
C PHE A 21 -7.04 6.55 -3.53
N SER A 22 -7.20 6.31 -4.83
CA SER A 22 -8.46 5.83 -5.37
C SER A 22 -8.21 4.80 -6.46
N VAL A 23 -8.92 3.69 -6.43
CA VAL A 23 -8.91 2.72 -7.54
C VAL A 23 -9.86 3.23 -8.62
N LYS A 24 -9.38 3.30 -9.87
CA LYS A 24 -10.18 3.75 -11.03
C LYS A 24 -10.64 2.61 -11.91
N TYR A 25 -9.83 1.55 -12.02
CA TYR A 25 -10.19 0.35 -12.76
C TYR A 25 -9.61 -0.91 -12.09
N PRO A 26 -10.39 -1.99 -11.91
CA PRO A 26 -11.85 -1.99 -11.93
C PRO A 26 -12.41 -0.92 -10.99
N PHE A 27 -13.61 -0.40 -11.27
CA PHE A 27 -14.09 0.78 -10.54
C PHE A 27 -14.32 0.44 -9.06
N TRP A 28 -13.81 1.26 -8.15
CA TRP A 28 -13.99 1.05 -6.71
C TRP A 28 -15.47 1.02 -6.30
N ARG A 29 -15.76 0.38 -5.17
CA ARG A 29 -17.12 0.30 -4.60
C ARG A 29 -17.75 1.69 -4.37
N GLY A 30 -16.93 2.69 -4.10
CA GLY A 30 -17.37 4.05 -3.87
C GLY A 30 -16.27 4.90 -3.26
N ASN A 31 -16.54 6.21 -3.16
CA ASN A 31 -15.60 7.14 -2.55
C ASN A 31 -15.49 6.89 -1.04
N SER A 32 -14.34 6.36 -0.62
CA SER A 32 -14.02 6.08 0.78
C SER A 32 -12.95 7.03 1.33
N TYR A 33 -12.73 8.21 0.74
CA TYR A 33 -11.63 9.11 1.14
C TYR A 33 -11.63 9.38 2.65
N SER A 34 -12.79 9.64 3.25
CA SER A 34 -12.93 9.93 4.68
C SER A 34 -13.11 8.69 5.57
N THR A 35 -12.97 7.49 5.03
CA THR A 35 -13.16 6.23 5.77
C THR A 35 -12.12 5.19 5.36
N GLN A 36 -11.09 5.57 4.60
CA GLN A 36 -10.23 4.63 3.89
C GLN A 36 -9.43 3.72 4.84
N TRP A 37 -9.29 4.10 6.10
CA TRP A 37 -8.69 3.28 7.16
C TRP A 37 -9.57 2.13 7.67
N GLU A 38 -10.87 2.13 7.33
CA GLU A 38 -11.80 1.10 7.79
C GLU A 38 -11.65 -0.18 6.97
N ARG A 39 -11.36 -1.29 7.65
CA ARG A 39 -11.25 -2.60 7.01
C ARG A 39 -12.62 -3.14 6.60
N PRO A 40 -12.71 -3.93 5.50
CA PRO A 40 -11.64 -4.26 4.55
C PRO A 40 -11.55 -3.34 3.33
N CYS A 41 -12.52 -2.43 3.13
CA CYS A 41 -12.72 -1.71 1.85
C CYS A 41 -12.97 -0.21 2.03
N GLY A 42 -12.42 0.38 3.10
CA GLY A 42 -12.76 1.73 3.53
C GLY A 42 -14.19 1.83 4.08
N GLY A 43 -14.69 0.73 4.65
CA GLY A 43 -16.07 0.62 5.16
C GLY A 43 -17.17 0.54 4.09
N VAL A 44 -16.81 0.57 2.80
CA VAL A 44 -17.80 0.58 1.71
C VAL A 44 -18.35 -0.83 1.45
N ASN A 45 -19.69 -0.92 1.48
CA ASN A 45 -20.43 -2.16 1.21
C ASN A 45 -20.21 -2.66 -0.21
N VAL A 46 -20.34 -3.98 -0.41
CA VAL A 46 -20.36 -4.60 -1.73
C VAL A 46 -21.38 -3.95 -2.68
N THR A 47 -21.05 -3.88 -3.96
CA THR A 47 -21.91 -3.37 -5.02
C THR A 47 -22.51 -4.51 -5.84
N THR A 48 -23.64 -4.20 -6.49
CA THR A 48 -24.26 -5.06 -7.50
C THR A 48 -23.80 -4.71 -8.92
N ASN A 49 -23.41 -3.45 -9.15
CA ASN A 49 -22.81 -3.00 -10.41
C ASN A 49 -21.32 -3.35 -10.44
N ARG A 50 -21.01 -4.55 -10.96
CA ARG A 50 -19.66 -5.13 -10.99
C ARG A 50 -18.97 -4.83 -12.31
N THR A 51 -17.66 -4.61 -12.26
CA THR A 51 -16.86 -4.47 -13.48
C THR A 51 -16.55 -5.85 -14.04
N GLU A 52 -16.78 -6.07 -15.33
CA GLU A 52 -16.31 -7.29 -15.99
C GLU A 52 -14.77 -7.31 -16.02
N TRP A 53 -14.18 -8.43 -15.62
CA TRP A 53 -12.72 -8.58 -15.53
C TRP A 53 -12.30 -9.92 -16.14
N PRO A 54 -11.23 -9.98 -16.96
CA PRO A 54 -10.89 -11.20 -17.69
C PRO A 54 -10.58 -12.39 -16.78
N VAL A 55 -11.10 -13.58 -17.14
CA VAL A 55 -10.81 -14.85 -16.46
C VAL A 55 -9.32 -15.23 -16.44
N ASN A 56 -8.51 -14.66 -17.33
CA ASN A 56 -7.07 -14.89 -17.45
C ASN A 56 -6.23 -13.73 -16.91
N GLY A 57 -6.83 -12.82 -16.14
CA GLY A 57 -6.16 -11.66 -15.56
C GLY A 57 -6.41 -10.36 -16.31
N GLY A 58 -6.61 -9.28 -15.56
CA GLY A 58 -7.02 -7.99 -16.09
C GLY A 58 -6.18 -6.81 -15.61
N SER A 59 -6.51 -5.63 -16.10
CA SER A 59 -5.82 -4.40 -15.72
C SER A 59 -6.21 -3.95 -14.31
N LEU A 60 -5.30 -3.21 -13.67
CA LEU A 60 -5.57 -2.48 -12.43
C LEU A 60 -5.00 -1.07 -12.58
N LEU A 61 -5.83 -0.06 -12.36
CA LEU A 61 -5.45 1.35 -12.37
C LEU A 61 -5.90 1.98 -11.05
N PHE A 62 -4.96 2.62 -10.36
CA PHE A 62 -5.23 3.40 -9.15
C PHE A 62 -4.41 4.68 -9.13
N ASN A 63 -4.86 5.65 -8.33
CA ASN A 63 -4.23 6.95 -8.24
C ASN A 63 -3.74 7.23 -6.82
N PRO A 64 -2.48 6.91 -6.47
CA PRO A 64 -1.86 7.35 -5.22
C PRO A 64 -1.66 8.87 -5.17
N THR A 65 -1.83 9.47 -3.99
CA THR A 65 -1.57 10.91 -3.77
C THR A 65 -0.29 11.19 -2.98
N HIS A 66 0.28 10.17 -2.34
CA HIS A 66 1.48 10.29 -1.53
C HIS A 66 2.74 9.85 -2.31
N PRO A 67 3.93 10.40 -2.02
CA PRO A 67 5.14 10.10 -2.81
C PRO A 67 5.61 8.64 -2.77
N TRP A 68 5.15 7.85 -1.81
CA TRP A 68 5.40 6.41 -1.75
C TRP A 68 4.44 5.71 -0.79
N ALA A 69 4.26 4.39 -1.00
CA ALA A 69 3.55 3.49 -0.09
C ALA A 69 3.95 2.03 -0.34
N ILE A 70 3.94 1.19 0.71
CA ILE A 70 3.95 -0.26 0.51
C ILE A 70 2.55 -0.68 0.08
N THR A 71 2.44 -1.28 -1.10
CA THR A 71 1.15 -1.60 -1.73
C THR A 71 0.97 -3.10 -1.84
N TYR A 72 -0.24 -3.56 -1.55
CA TYR A 72 -0.68 -4.94 -1.71
C TYR A 72 -1.89 -4.96 -2.65
N VAL A 73 -1.96 -5.98 -3.50
CA VAL A 73 -3.12 -6.23 -4.36
C VAL A 73 -3.59 -7.66 -4.12
N ASN A 74 -4.78 -7.78 -3.58
CA ASN A 74 -5.38 -9.05 -3.19
C ASN A 74 -6.69 -9.29 -3.94
N LEU A 75 -7.09 -10.56 -4.00
CA LEU A 75 -8.37 -11.01 -4.50
C LEU A 75 -9.11 -11.73 -3.37
N GLY A 76 -10.42 -11.50 -3.29
CA GLY A 76 -11.34 -12.31 -2.51
C GLY A 76 -12.45 -12.84 -3.41
N LEU A 77 -12.69 -14.15 -3.38
CA LEU A 77 -13.76 -14.78 -4.15
C LEU A 77 -15.08 -14.68 -3.40
N GLY A 78 -16.18 -14.46 -4.14
CA GLY A 78 -17.52 -14.31 -3.61
C GLY A 78 -18.18 -12.98 -3.99
N SER A 79 -19.41 -12.79 -3.54
CA SER A 79 -20.26 -11.67 -3.96
C SER A 79 -20.85 -10.83 -2.83
N ASP A 80 -20.60 -11.19 -1.58
CA ASP A 80 -21.22 -10.56 -0.42
C ASP A 80 -20.19 -9.95 0.56
N GLN A 81 -20.67 -9.41 1.67
CA GLN A 81 -19.84 -8.72 2.65
C GLN A 81 -18.90 -9.67 3.43
N SER A 82 -19.06 -10.98 3.30
CA SER A 82 -18.23 -12.00 3.96
C SER A 82 -16.95 -12.36 3.18
N VAL A 83 -16.75 -11.77 1.98
CA VAL A 83 -15.56 -12.00 1.15
C VAL A 83 -14.26 -11.80 1.95
N ILE A 84 -13.39 -12.81 1.89
CA ILE A 84 -12.06 -12.81 2.51
C ILE A 84 -11.01 -12.61 1.43
N PHE A 85 -10.13 -11.61 1.61
CA PHE A 85 -9.05 -11.28 0.69
C PHE A 85 -7.78 -12.08 1.01
N ASN A 86 -7.77 -13.36 0.65
CA ASN A 86 -6.69 -14.31 0.98
C ASN A 86 -5.82 -14.71 -0.22
N ILE A 87 -6.10 -14.22 -1.42
CA ILE A 87 -5.33 -14.53 -2.63
C ILE A 87 -4.49 -13.30 -2.99
N SER A 88 -3.17 -13.44 -2.99
CA SER A 88 -2.26 -12.39 -3.47
C SER A 88 -2.28 -12.38 -4.99
N LEU A 89 -2.65 -11.25 -5.60
CA LEU A 89 -2.55 -11.05 -7.05
C LEU A 89 -1.20 -10.45 -7.45
N VAL A 90 -0.69 -9.54 -6.62
CA VAL A 90 0.65 -8.96 -6.76
C VAL A 90 1.29 -8.99 -5.39
N ASP A 91 2.48 -9.60 -5.30
CA ASP A 91 3.29 -9.57 -4.09
C ASP A 91 3.55 -8.12 -3.65
N ALA A 92 3.75 -7.93 -2.34
CA ALA A 92 3.96 -6.60 -1.78
C ALA A 92 5.07 -5.84 -2.55
N PHE A 93 4.77 -4.60 -2.92
CA PHE A 93 5.72 -3.74 -3.63
C PHE A 93 5.77 -2.35 -3.04
N ASN A 94 6.92 -1.70 -3.14
CA ASN A 94 7.08 -0.29 -2.84
C ASN A 94 6.64 0.50 -4.07
N GLN A 95 5.52 1.20 -3.97
CA GLN A 95 5.05 2.16 -4.95
C GLN A 95 5.73 3.50 -4.68
N THR A 96 6.27 4.16 -5.71
CA THR A 96 6.86 5.50 -5.62
C THR A 96 6.15 6.47 -6.57
N GLY A 97 6.21 7.76 -6.29
CA GLY A 97 5.53 8.82 -7.03
C GLY A 97 4.05 9.01 -6.66
N ASN A 98 3.39 9.98 -7.30
CA ASN A 98 1.95 10.20 -7.21
C ASN A 98 1.37 10.45 -8.61
N GLY A 99 0.05 10.33 -8.76
CA GLY A 99 -0.64 10.35 -10.05
C GLY A 99 -1.20 8.99 -10.42
N THR A 100 -1.18 8.62 -11.70
CA THR A 100 -1.72 7.34 -12.20
C THR A 100 -0.70 6.21 -12.06
N PHE A 101 -1.08 5.14 -11.38
CA PHE A 101 -0.37 3.86 -11.36
C PHE A 101 -1.23 2.81 -12.06
N CYS A 102 -0.66 2.08 -13.02
CA CYS A 102 -1.36 1.04 -13.75
C CYS A 102 -0.53 -0.24 -13.94
N PHE A 103 -1.18 -1.37 -13.71
CA PHE A 103 -0.77 -2.67 -14.22
C PHE A 103 -1.61 -2.98 -15.47
N PRO A 104 -1.00 -3.09 -16.66
CA PRO A 104 -1.73 -3.45 -17.89
C PRO A 104 -2.44 -4.79 -17.77
N LYS A 105 -1.78 -5.75 -17.13
CA LYS A 105 -2.36 -7.06 -16.83
C LYS A 105 -1.79 -7.59 -15.53
N ILE A 106 -2.66 -8.04 -14.65
CA ILE A 106 -2.32 -8.81 -13.45
C ILE A 106 -2.79 -10.24 -13.69
N GLU A 107 -1.86 -11.18 -13.67
CA GLU A 107 -2.17 -12.60 -13.82
C GLU A 107 -2.88 -13.15 -12.58
N ILE A 108 -3.76 -14.13 -12.79
CA ILE A 108 -4.45 -14.82 -11.70
C ILE A 108 -3.66 -16.08 -11.33
N PRO A 109 -3.41 -16.35 -10.04
CA PRO A 109 -2.81 -17.60 -9.61
C PRO A 109 -3.61 -18.82 -10.08
N GLY A 110 -2.93 -19.86 -10.55
CA GLY A 110 -3.56 -21.10 -11.00
C GLY A 110 -4.28 -21.85 -9.88
N GLY A 111 -5.21 -22.75 -10.25
CA GLY A 111 -5.87 -23.66 -9.31
C GLY A 111 -7.05 -23.09 -8.52
N LEU A 112 -7.52 -21.88 -8.87
CA LEU A 112 -8.63 -21.22 -8.16
C LEU A 112 -10.03 -21.60 -8.67
N GLY A 113 -10.12 -22.34 -9.79
CA GLY A 113 -11.42 -22.74 -10.37
C GLY A 113 -12.28 -21.58 -10.86
N ILE A 114 -11.65 -20.43 -11.18
CA ILE A 114 -12.34 -19.24 -11.69
C ILE A 114 -12.86 -19.52 -13.10
N THR A 115 -14.13 -19.18 -13.32
CA THR A 115 -14.83 -19.30 -14.60
C THR A 115 -15.63 -18.03 -14.86
N ALA A 116 -16.03 -17.80 -16.11
CA ALA A 116 -16.94 -16.69 -16.43
C ALA A 116 -18.22 -16.77 -15.56
N GLY A 117 -18.67 -15.62 -15.07
CA GLY A 117 -19.75 -15.47 -14.09
C GLY A 117 -19.32 -15.59 -12.63
N SER A 118 -18.09 -16.03 -12.34
CA SER A 118 -17.57 -16.04 -10.97
C SER A 118 -17.47 -14.61 -10.43
N ASN A 119 -17.98 -14.36 -9.23
CA ASN A 119 -17.89 -13.06 -8.58
C ASN A 119 -16.67 -12.99 -7.66
N ALA A 120 -16.03 -11.83 -7.64
CA ALA A 120 -14.92 -11.55 -6.74
C ALA A 120 -14.82 -10.06 -6.40
N SER A 121 -13.87 -9.73 -5.54
CA SER A 121 -13.50 -8.36 -5.20
C SER A 121 -11.98 -8.24 -5.24
N VAL A 122 -11.47 -7.24 -5.95
CA VAL A 122 -10.06 -6.84 -5.91
C VAL A 122 -9.88 -5.83 -4.79
N GLN A 123 -8.90 -6.06 -3.92
CA GLN A 123 -8.53 -5.14 -2.84
C GLN A 123 -7.14 -4.57 -3.11
N VAL A 124 -7.03 -3.25 -2.98
CA VAL A 124 -5.75 -2.54 -2.93
C VAL A 124 -5.58 -2.02 -1.52
N ILE A 125 -4.40 -2.27 -0.94
CA ILE A 125 -4.01 -1.75 0.37
C ILE A 125 -2.76 -0.91 0.18
N GLN A 126 -2.74 0.30 0.75
CA GLN A 126 -1.53 1.10 0.87
C GLN A 126 -1.18 1.33 2.34
N LEU A 127 0.06 1.02 2.71
CA LEU A 127 0.59 1.32 4.04
C LEU A 127 1.30 2.67 4.04
N SER A 128 0.99 3.48 5.05
CA SER A 128 1.68 4.73 5.32
C SER A 128 3.06 4.48 5.94
N LYS A 129 3.88 5.52 5.98
CA LYS A 129 5.20 5.50 6.64
C LYS A 129 5.16 5.00 8.10
N LEU A 130 4.05 5.26 8.79
CA LEU A 130 3.87 4.90 10.20
C LEU A 130 3.14 3.55 10.38
N GLY A 131 2.92 2.80 9.29
CA GLY A 131 2.27 1.49 9.31
C GLY A 131 0.75 1.52 9.35
N SER A 132 0.12 2.70 9.26
CA SER A 132 -1.34 2.79 9.07
C SER A 132 -1.73 2.28 7.69
N ALA A 133 -2.83 1.56 7.59
CA ALA A 133 -3.29 0.98 6.33
C ALA A 133 -4.53 1.71 5.80
N LEU A 134 -4.56 1.91 4.48
CA LEU A 134 -5.69 2.45 3.75
C LEU A 134 -6.16 1.40 2.73
N TYR A 135 -7.47 1.28 2.58
CA TYR A 135 -8.13 0.18 1.88
C TYR A 135 -9.09 0.68 0.81
N ASN A 136 -9.03 0.09 -0.37
CA ASN A 136 -10.06 0.20 -1.39
C ASN A 136 -10.36 -1.17 -1.97
N CYS A 137 -11.62 -1.35 -2.37
CA CYS A 137 -12.04 -2.54 -3.08
C CYS A 137 -12.83 -2.16 -4.33
N ALA A 138 -12.77 -3.04 -5.32
CA ALA A 138 -13.56 -2.99 -6.54
C ALA A 138 -14.19 -4.36 -6.73
N ASP A 139 -15.51 -4.39 -6.96
CA ASP A 139 -16.24 -5.63 -7.17
C ASP A 139 -16.25 -5.98 -8.65
N ILE A 140 -15.89 -7.22 -8.95
CA ILE A 140 -15.77 -7.72 -10.31
C ILE A 140 -16.63 -8.96 -10.52
N THR A 141 -16.95 -9.19 -11.79
CA THR A 141 -17.45 -10.46 -12.29
C THR A 141 -16.48 -10.93 -13.36
N PHE A 142 -15.97 -12.15 -13.22
CA PHE A 142 -15.09 -12.73 -14.21
C PHE A 142 -15.87 -12.98 -15.50
N ALA A 143 -15.28 -12.66 -16.65
CA ALA A 143 -15.88 -12.91 -17.95
C ALA A 143 -14.82 -13.31 -18.98
N ASP A 144 -15.27 -14.03 -20.00
CA ASP A 144 -14.47 -14.35 -21.18
C ASP A 144 -14.46 -13.14 -22.13
N ASP A 145 -13.43 -13.04 -22.98
CA ASP A 145 -13.32 -12.03 -24.05
C ASP A 145 -13.40 -10.55 -23.60
N VAL A 146 -13.08 -10.26 -22.34
CA VAL A 146 -12.95 -8.88 -21.82
C VAL A 146 -11.60 -8.29 -22.26
N GLU A 147 -11.65 -7.12 -22.90
CA GLU A 147 -10.43 -6.40 -23.27
C GLU A 147 -9.74 -5.77 -22.05
N LEU A 148 -8.40 -5.79 -22.09
CA LEU A 148 -7.59 -5.02 -21.15
C LEU A 148 -7.75 -3.52 -21.42
N LEU A 149 -7.42 -2.69 -20.44
CA LEU A 149 -7.30 -1.26 -20.67
C LEU A 149 -6.30 -1.00 -21.80
N SER A 150 -6.68 -0.12 -22.72
CA SER A 150 -5.81 0.33 -23.79
C SER A 150 -4.57 1.05 -23.24
N ALA A 151 -3.51 1.11 -24.04
CA ALA A 151 -2.24 1.70 -23.61
C ALA A 151 -2.36 3.17 -23.18
N ASP A 152 -3.24 3.94 -23.83
CA ASP A 152 -3.53 5.33 -23.48
C ASP A 152 -4.28 5.47 -22.14
N MET A 153 -5.11 4.48 -21.77
CA MET A 153 -5.79 4.46 -20.48
C MET A 153 -4.89 3.95 -19.36
N CYS A 154 -4.05 2.94 -19.64
CA CYS A 154 -3.16 2.30 -18.66
C CYS A 154 -1.72 2.78 -18.80
N THR A 155 -1.49 4.05 -18.49
CA THR A 155 -0.15 4.66 -18.51
C THR A 155 0.19 5.24 -17.14
N ASN A 156 1.39 4.92 -16.65
CA ASN A 156 1.92 5.50 -15.42
C ASN A 156 2.24 6.99 -15.61
N SER A 157 1.89 7.81 -14.63
CA SER A 157 2.35 9.21 -14.61
C SER A 157 3.87 9.30 -14.52
N SER A 158 4.44 10.41 -15.00
CA SER A 158 5.87 10.67 -14.90
C SER A 158 6.32 10.64 -13.43
N GLY A 159 7.36 9.86 -13.12
CA GLY A 159 7.91 9.74 -11.76
C GLY A 159 7.18 8.73 -10.88
N ILE A 160 6.15 8.04 -11.38
CA ILE A 160 5.61 6.83 -10.73
C ILE A 160 6.48 5.62 -11.07
N GLY A 161 6.75 4.80 -10.06
CA GLY A 161 7.46 3.53 -10.20
C GLY A 161 7.06 2.52 -9.14
N TRP A 162 7.56 1.29 -9.27
CA TRP A 162 7.43 0.28 -8.24
C TRP A 162 8.63 -0.65 -8.15
N MET A 163 8.79 -1.29 -6.99
CA MET A 163 9.83 -2.29 -6.75
C MET A 163 9.31 -3.37 -5.81
N PRO A 164 9.49 -4.67 -6.10
CA PRO A 164 9.12 -5.75 -5.19
C PRO A 164 9.80 -5.58 -3.82
N ILE A 165 9.09 -5.83 -2.74
CA ILE A 165 9.68 -5.85 -1.40
C ILE A 165 10.57 -7.08 -1.25
N GLY A 166 11.83 -6.87 -0.88
CA GLY A 166 12.81 -7.96 -0.72
C GLY A 166 13.65 -8.26 -1.96
N ALA A 167 13.43 -7.57 -3.08
CA ALA A 167 14.37 -7.59 -4.19
C ALA A 167 15.67 -6.85 -3.79
N ALA A 168 16.76 -7.58 -3.60
CA ALA A 168 18.09 -6.96 -3.61
C ALA A 168 18.35 -6.37 -5.01
N ALA A 169 19.04 -5.23 -5.09
CA ALA A 169 19.55 -4.76 -6.37
C ALA A 169 20.34 -5.89 -7.02
N ALA A 170 20.11 -6.16 -8.31
CA ALA A 170 20.89 -7.15 -9.05
C ALA A 170 22.37 -6.73 -9.03
N THR A 171 23.17 -7.30 -8.14
CA THR A 171 24.62 -7.17 -8.20
C THR A 171 25.08 -8.08 -9.32
N ASN A 172 25.57 -7.49 -10.41
CA ASN A 172 26.17 -8.23 -11.52
C ASN A 172 27.13 -9.32 -10.99
N ASN A 173 26.94 -10.53 -11.51
CA ASN A 173 27.68 -11.77 -11.26
C ASN A 173 29.11 -11.56 -10.74
N THR A 174 29.32 -11.82 -9.45
CA THR A 174 30.62 -12.22 -8.90
C THR A 174 30.35 -13.41 -7.96
N PRO A 175 31.10 -14.53 -8.03
CA PRO A 175 30.83 -15.71 -7.21
C PRO A 175 30.86 -15.37 -5.70
N PRO A 176 30.07 -16.06 -4.86
CA PRO A 176 30.01 -15.76 -3.44
C PRO A 176 31.32 -16.17 -2.78
N ASP A 177 32.08 -15.18 -2.32
CA ASP A 177 33.21 -15.41 -1.44
C ASP A 177 32.70 -15.93 -0.09
N SER A 178 33.36 -16.96 0.43
CA SER A 178 32.97 -17.61 1.69
C SER A 178 33.39 -16.71 2.86
N GLY A 179 32.59 -15.68 3.13
CA GLY A 179 32.83 -14.65 4.14
C GLY A 179 31.76 -14.67 5.22
N VAL A 180 32.18 -15.07 6.42
CA VAL A 180 31.51 -15.06 7.73
C VAL A 180 30.45 -13.95 7.86
N GLY A 181 29.24 -14.34 8.26
CA GLY A 181 28.12 -13.43 8.50
C GLY A 181 28.49 -12.26 9.40
N ALA A 182 28.38 -11.06 8.85
CA ALA A 182 28.40 -9.83 9.63
C ALA A 182 27.10 -9.76 10.44
N THR A 183 27.17 -10.25 11.68
CA THR A 183 26.28 -9.82 12.75
C THR A 183 26.35 -8.30 12.85
N LEU A 184 25.22 -7.63 12.68
CA LEU A 184 25.11 -6.21 13.01
C LEU A 184 25.31 -6.06 14.52
N SER A 185 26.53 -5.71 14.92
CA SER A 185 26.81 -5.21 16.26
C SER A 185 26.12 -3.85 16.36
N ILE A 186 25.00 -3.81 17.09
CA ILE A 186 24.43 -2.54 17.55
C ILE A 186 25.41 -1.99 18.57
N ASP A 187 26.15 -0.94 18.19
CA ASP A 187 26.97 -0.19 19.12
C ASP A 187 26.07 0.39 20.22
N GLN A 188 26.13 -0.22 21.40
CA GLN A 188 25.32 0.11 22.58
C GLN A 188 25.70 1.49 23.17
N THR A 189 26.72 2.14 22.61
CA THR A 189 27.22 3.46 23.04
C THR A 189 26.37 4.63 22.52
N ALA A 190 25.53 4.42 21.50
CA ALA A 190 24.67 5.48 20.93
C ALA A 190 23.36 5.74 21.72
N LYS A 191 23.04 4.94 22.75
CA LYS A 191 21.82 5.13 23.57
C LYS A 191 21.97 6.12 24.73
N THR A 192 23.17 6.64 25.00
CA THR A 192 23.40 7.44 26.23
C THR A 192 23.66 8.94 25.98
N LEU A 193 23.75 9.40 24.73
CA LEU A 193 24.06 10.81 24.43
C LEU A 193 22.85 11.65 24.00
N GLY A 194 21.71 11.03 23.69
CA GLY A 194 20.51 11.76 23.23
C GLY A 194 19.48 12.11 24.32
N LEU A 195 19.51 11.43 25.47
CA LEU A 195 18.50 11.60 26.53
C LEU A 195 19.05 12.34 27.78
N GLY A 196 20.36 12.30 28.02
CA GLY A 196 20.99 12.96 29.17
C GLY A 196 21.09 14.49 29.03
N ALA A 197 21.39 14.99 27.82
CA ALA A 197 21.50 16.43 27.57
C ALA A 197 20.13 17.15 27.64
N ILE A 198 19.05 16.45 27.26
CA ILE A 198 17.69 16.99 27.28
C ILE A 198 17.14 17.04 28.71
N MET A 199 17.49 16.07 29.56
CA MET A 199 17.07 16.06 30.97
C MET A 199 17.90 17.01 31.85
N ALA A 200 19.20 17.21 31.58
CA ALA A 200 20.02 18.15 32.33
C ALA A 200 19.61 19.63 32.12
N LEU A 201 19.13 19.99 30.92
CA LEU A 201 18.60 21.33 30.64
C LEU A 201 17.22 21.58 31.26
N LEU A 202 16.48 20.52 31.61
CA LEU A 202 15.17 20.61 32.26
C LEU A 202 15.25 20.83 33.79
N PHE A 203 16.38 20.48 34.44
CA PHE A 203 16.55 20.65 35.89
C PHE A 203 17.37 21.88 36.32
N TRP A 204 18.00 22.61 35.40
CA TRP A 204 18.67 23.88 35.75
C TRP A 204 17.71 25.08 35.84
N ASN A 205 16.52 25.01 35.23
CA ASN A 205 15.56 26.13 35.16
C ASN A 205 14.38 26.03 36.13
N LEU A 206 14.47 25.15 37.15
CA LEU A 206 13.52 25.05 38.25
C LEU A 206 14.24 25.30 39.58
N GLN A 207 14.69 26.54 39.79
CA GLN A 207 14.88 27.08 41.14
C GLN A 207 14.02 28.34 41.27
N PHE A 208 13.19 28.30 42.30
CA PHE A 208 12.14 29.24 42.76
C PHE A 208 10.78 29.11 42.07
#